data_AF-A0A9Q0MIM2-F1
#
_entry.id   AF-A0A9Q0MIM2-F1
#
_cell.length_a   1.000
_cell.length_b   1.000
_cell.length_c   1.000
_cell.angle_alpha   90.00
_cell.angle_beta   90.00
_cell.angle_gamma   90.00
#
_symmetry.space_group_name_H-M   'P 1'
#
loop_
_entity.id
_entity.type
_entity.pdbx_description
1 polymer ?
#
loop_
_entity_poly.entity_id
_entity_poly.type
_entity_poly.pdbx_seq_one_letter_code
_entity_poly.pdbx_strand_id
1 'polypeptide(L)'
;MANFAVWDYVVFILMLIISAGIGVYYRFTGGKQRTTNEYFLADRQISVWPVSFSLMASFMSAITLLGVSMENYQFGTLFVVINISYGLATPIAAYLYLPVFFKLQATSAYEYLERRFGKSTRLCASIAYSLQMILYMGIVLYAPALALEAVTDISKSTAILAIGIVCTFYSTIGGMKAVLITDVFQSLLMFGAIFSVIFCAVARAGGFGPIWETANNGGRLEFLNFDPDPTTRHTWFSLIIGGGFTYLSLYAVNQTQVQRLLTVKDLKASQKALWLNWPILSCLSLTTSFSGLAIYYLYHSCDPYLQGRVSSRDQLMPLFVVDAMGNYPGLPGLFVSGIFSASLSTVSAAVNSLAAVTLEDYIKPLYKFINKRSLPETQSTLPSKITAMLFGLLCIAVAFAAQLLGGVLQASLTVFGVVGGPLFALFTLGMFSTRANQR
;
A
#
# COMPACT_ATOMS: atom_id res chain seq x y z
N MET A 1 11.66 19.05 23.03
CA MET A 1 11.07 18.40 21.84
C MET A 1 10.05 19.37 21.29
N ALA A 2 10.04 19.61 19.97
CA ALA A 2 9.04 20.49 19.38
C ALA A 2 7.69 19.76 19.46
N ASN A 3 6.78 20.30 20.26
CA ASN A 3 5.42 19.77 20.38
C ASN A 3 4.65 20.11 19.12
N PHE A 4 3.80 19.18 18.66
CA PHE A 4 2.88 19.37 17.55
C PHE A 4 2.10 20.69 17.72
N ALA A 5 2.28 21.63 16.80
CA ALA A 5 1.66 22.94 16.91
C ALA A 5 0.16 22.85 16.59
N VAL A 6 -0.61 23.86 17.00
CA VAL A 6 -2.06 23.92 16.70
C VAL A 6 -2.32 23.79 15.20
N TRP A 7 -1.49 24.42 14.37
CA TRP A 7 -1.59 24.32 12.91
C TRP A 7 -1.32 22.92 12.37
N ASP A 8 -0.47 22.13 13.03
CA ASP A 8 -0.22 20.74 12.64
C ASP A 8 -1.46 19.88 12.87
N TYR A 9 -2.14 20.07 14.01
CA TYR A 9 -3.43 19.44 14.28
C TYR A 9 -4.51 19.88 13.29
N VAL A 10 -4.55 21.17 12.93
CA VAL A 10 -5.52 21.68 11.94
C VAL A 10 -5.33 21.00 10.59
N VAL A 11 -4.09 20.94 10.06
CA VAL A 11 -3.80 20.27 8.77
C VAL A 11 -4.19 18.80 8.83
N PHE A 12 -3.83 18.13 9.92
CA PHE A 12 -4.12 16.71 10.11
C PHE A 12 -5.62 16.41 10.21
N ILE A 13 -6.36 17.16 11.03
CA ILE A 13 -7.81 17.00 11.18
C ILE A 13 -8.53 17.34 9.87
N LEU A 14 -8.09 18.38 9.16
CA LEU A 14 -8.65 18.75 7.85
C LEU A 14 -8.50 17.61 6.85
N MET A 15 -7.33 16.95 6.80
CA MET A 15 -7.12 15.78 5.94
C MET A 15 -8.12 14.65 6.26
N LEU A 16 -8.33 14.34 7.55
CA LEU A 16 -9.28 13.31 7.96
C LEU A 16 -10.72 13.67 7.59
N ILE A 17 -11.13 14.94 7.79
CA ILE A 17 -12.46 15.43 7.44
C ILE A 17 -12.68 15.35 5.92
N ILE A 18 -11.70 15.77 5.11
CA ILE A 18 -11.81 15.69 3.65
C ILE A 18 -11.93 14.23 3.20
N SER A 19 -11.08 13.34 3.74
CA SER A 19 -11.12 11.91 3.41
C SER A 19 -12.46 11.28 3.77
N ALA A 20 -12.94 11.51 5.00
CA ALA A 20 -14.24 11.03 5.45
C ALA A 20 -15.40 11.65 4.64
N GLY A 21 -15.31 12.95 4.33
CA GLY A 21 -16.29 13.70 3.56
C GLY A 21 -16.46 13.15 2.14
N ILE A 22 -15.38 12.79 1.46
CA ILE A 22 -15.44 12.14 0.14
C ILE A 22 -16.16 10.78 0.25
N GLY A 23 -15.84 9.99 1.28
CA GLY A 23 -16.51 8.71 1.55
C GLY A 23 -18.02 8.87 1.77
N VAL A 24 -18.42 9.82 2.61
CA VAL A 24 -19.82 10.13 2.90
C VAL A 24 -20.54 10.68 1.67
N TYR A 25 -19.90 11.57 0.90
CA TYR A 25 -20.47 12.13 -0.32
C TYR A 25 -20.84 11.04 -1.33
N TYR A 26 -19.91 10.13 -1.63
CA TYR A 26 -20.16 9.01 -2.56
C TYR A 26 -21.06 7.92 -2.00
N ARG A 27 -21.25 7.86 -0.67
CA ARG A 27 -22.29 7.00 -0.08
C ARG A 27 -23.69 7.49 -0.44
N PHE A 28 -23.88 8.81 -0.51
CA PHE A 28 -25.19 9.44 -0.75
C PHE A 28 -25.44 9.84 -2.22
N THR A 29 -24.41 9.78 -3.08
CA THR A 29 -24.49 10.18 -4.49
C THR A 29 -24.20 9.00 -5.42
N GLY A 30 -24.86 8.97 -6.60
CA GLY A 30 -24.74 7.93 -7.62
C GLY A 30 -25.21 6.56 -7.15
N GLY A 31 -26.42 6.12 -7.51
CA GLY A 31 -26.94 4.76 -7.22
C GLY A 31 -27.16 4.36 -5.75
N LYS A 32 -26.53 5.05 -4.79
CA LYS A 32 -26.51 4.78 -3.34
C LYS A 32 -25.89 3.43 -2.99
N GLN A 33 -24.97 2.93 -3.81
CA GLN A 33 -24.29 1.63 -3.66
C GLN A 33 -25.30 0.49 -3.52
N ARG A 34 -26.33 0.47 -4.36
CA ARG A 34 -27.41 -0.51 -4.25
C ARG A 34 -27.03 -1.87 -4.83
N THR A 35 -26.04 -1.90 -5.72
CA THR A 35 -25.55 -3.13 -6.36
C THR A 35 -24.11 -3.44 -5.95
N THR A 36 -23.74 -4.72 -6.01
CA THR A 36 -22.36 -5.16 -5.77
C THR A 36 -21.40 -4.67 -6.85
N ASN A 37 -21.87 -4.57 -8.10
CA ASN A 37 -21.08 -4.04 -9.21
C ASN A 37 -20.70 -2.56 -8.97
N GLU A 38 -21.67 -1.75 -8.52
CA GLU A 38 -21.43 -0.35 -8.15
C GLU A 38 -20.48 -0.25 -6.95
N TYR A 39 -20.69 -1.08 -5.91
CA TYR A 39 -19.88 -1.04 -4.68
C TYR A 39 -18.43 -1.51 -4.89
N PHE A 40 -18.20 -2.58 -5.66
CA PHE A 40 -16.88 -3.20 -5.81
C PHE A 40 -16.15 -2.80 -7.10
N LEU A 41 -16.87 -2.46 -8.17
CA LEU A 41 -16.29 -2.19 -9.49
C LEU A 41 -16.57 -0.76 -10.00
N ALA A 42 -17.26 0.07 -9.22
CA ALA A 42 -17.57 1.46 -9.56
C ALA A 42 -18.19 1.62 -10.96
N ASP A 43 -19.06 0.67 -11.32
CA ASP A 43 -19.72 0.54 -12.63
C ASP A 43 -18.78 0.49 -13.85
N ARG A 44 -17.48 0.27 -13.62
CA ARG A 44 -16.45 0.20 -14.65
C ARG A 44 -16.31 1.48 -15.48
N GLN A 45 -16.58 2.63 -14.88
CA GLN A 45 -16.58 3.93 -15.55
C GLN A 45 -15.49 4.89 -15.06
N ILE A 46 -14.54 4.40 -14.27
CA ILE A 46 -13.49 5.25 -13.73
C ILE A 46 -12.46 5.58 -14.82
N SER A 47 -12.03 6.84 -14.85
CA SER A 47 -10.98 7.31 -15.75
C SER A 47 -9.61 6.74 -15.37
N VAL A 48 -8.69 6.72 -16.32
CA VAL A 48 -7.33 6.16 -16.17
C VAL A 48 -6.55 6.78 -15.00
N TRP A 49 -6.62 8.11 -14.82
CA TRP A 49 -5.82 8.84 -13.83
C TRP A 49 -6.10 8.43 -12.37
N PRO A 50 -7.35 8.47 -11.86
CA PRO A 50 -7.67 7.95 -10.53
C PRO A 50 -7.24 6.51 -10.31
N VAL A 51 -7.34 5.65 -11.33
CA VAL A 51 -6.88 4.27 -11.21
C VAL A 51 -5.36 4.20 -11.12
N SER A 52 -4.60 5.01 -11.86
CA SER A 52 -3.13 5.00 -11.77
C SER A 52 -2.58 5.47 -10.43
N PHE A 53 -3.05 6.61 -9.93
CA PHE A 53 -2.77 7.02 -8.54
C PHE A 53 -3.30 5.98 -7.55
N SER A 54 -4.40 5.36 -7.95
CA SER A 54 -5.06 4.22 -7.35
C SER A 54 -4.11 3.11 -6.89
N LEU A 55 -3.55 2.53 -7.94
CA LEU A 55 -2.61 1.43 -7.91
C LEU A 55 -1.36 1.81 -7.09
N MET A 56 -0.86 3.05 -7.26
CA MET A 56 0.28 3.57 -6.52
C MET A 56 -0.01 3.64 -5.02
N ALA A 57 -1.10 4.30 -4.61
CA ALA A 57 -1.41 4.56 -3.21
C ALA A 57 -1.70 3.29 -2.41
N SER A 58 -2.30 2.31 -3.09
CA SER A 58 -2.59 1.01 -2.49
C SER A 58 -1.34 0.18 -2.23
N PHE A 59 -0.25 0.43 -2.96
CA PHE A 59 1.01 -0.27 -2.78
C PHE A 59 1.99 0.53 -1.92
N MET A 60 2.08 1.83 -2.18
CA MET A 60 2.93 2.78 -1.47
C MET A 60 2.24 3.21 -0.18
N SER A 61 2.20 2.30 0.77
CA SER A 61 1.70 2.55 2.12
C SER A 61 2.68 3.44 2.92
N ALA A 62 2.32 3.77 4.17
CA ALA A 62 3.23 4.41 5.12
C ALA A 62 4.55 3.63 5.30
N ILE A 63 4.52 2.31 5.05
CA ILE A 63 5.69 1.44 5.08
C ILE A 63 6.72 1.88 4.04
N THR A 64 6.29 2.34 2.87
CA THR A 64 7.24 2.84 1.87
C THR A 64 7.90 4.12 2.37
N LEU A 65 7.11 5.08 2.84
CA LEU A 65 7.62 6.38 3.30
C LEU A 65 8.69 6.22 4.39
N LEU A 66 8.38 5.45 5.44
CA LEU A 66 9.27 5.21 6.56
C LEU A 66 10.36 4.20 6.24
N GLY A 67 9.99 3.11 5.58
CA GLY A 67 10.86 1.97 5.34
C GLY A 67 11.89 2.20 4.25
N VAL A 68 11.51 2.79 3.11
CA VAL A 68 12.46 3.04 2.01
C VAL A 68 13.45 4.15 2.39
N SER A 69 13.00 5.17 3.12
CA SER A 69 13.91 6.20 3.63
C SER A 69 14.88 5.63 4.66
N MET A 70 14.41 4.78 5.57
CA MET A 70 15.27 4.04 6.52
C MET A 70 16.25 3.11 5.80
N GLU A 71 15.80 2.39 4.77
CA GLU A 71 16.65 1.52 3.94
C GLU A 71 17.81 2.30 3.33
N ASN A 72 17.51 3.47 2.75
CA ASN A 72 18.51 4.32 2.11
C ASN A 72 19.43 5.00 3.13
N TYR A 73 18.92 5.36 4.31
CA TYR A 73 19.71 5.87 5.43
C TYR A 73 20.73 4.83 5.94
N GLN A 74 20.30 3.57 6.11
CA GLN A 74 21.09 2.55 6.78
C GLN A 74 21.98 1.73 5.84
N PHE A 75 21.53 1.47 4.62
CA PHE A 75 22.18 0.55 3.68
C PHE A 75 22.54 1.20 2.34
N GLY A 76 22.03 2.40 2.05
CA GLY A 76 22.37 3.15 0.85
C GLY A 76 21.37 3.00 -0.30
N THR A 77 21.75 3.55 -1.46
CA THR A 77 20.84 3.81 -2.59
C THR A 77 20.49 2.59 -3.44
N LEU A 78 21.11 1.43 -3.22
CA LEU A 78 21.00 0.30 -4.14
C LEU A 78 19.55 -0.16 -4.33
N PHE A 79 18.71 -0.01 -3.29
CA PHE A 79 17.29 -0.32 -3.33
C PHE A 79 16.53 0.37 -4.49
N VAL A 80 16.98 1.53 -4.98
CA VAL A 80 16.32 2.25 -6.09
C VAL A 80 16.26 1.43 -7.39
N VAL A 81 17.16 0.45 -7.56
CA VAL A 81 17.18 -0.46 -8.71
C VAL A 81 15.87 -1.26 -8.83
N ILE A 82 15.13 -1.45 -7.74
CA ILE A 82 13.82 -2.12 -7.74
C ILE A 82 12.81 -1.44 -8.69
N ASN A 83 12.91 -0.12 -8.89
CA ASN A 83 12.03 0.63 -9.79
C ASN A 83 12.23 0.25 -11.27
N ILE A 84 13.45 -0.14 -11.65
CA ILE A 84 13.76 -0.66 -12.99
C ILE A 84 13.05 -2.00 -13.17
N SER A 85 13.11 -2.87 -12.17
CA SER A 85 12.41 -4.15 -12.18
C SER A 85 10.90 -3.97 -12.38
N TYR A 86 10.29 -3.00 -11.70
CA TYR A 86 8.86 -2.70 -11.85
C TYR A 86 8.52 -2.25 -13.28
N GLY A 87 9.40 -1.48 -13.92
CA GLY A 87 9.26 -1.10 -15.33
C GLY A 87 9.32 -2.31 -16.26
N LEU A 88 10.29 -3.21 -16.05
CA LEU A 88 10.45 -4.44 -16.85
C LEU A 88 9.30 -5.43 -16.66
N ALA A 89 8.73 -5.51 -15.45
CA ALA A 89 7.62 -6.41 -15.13
C ALA A 89 6.24 -5.84 -15.53
N THR A 90 6.11 -4.53 -15.71
CA THR A 90 4.87 -3.87 -16.16
C THR A 90 4.29 -4.43 -17.47
N PRO A 91 5.05 -4.62 -18.57
CA PRO A 91 4.51 -5.21 -19.79
C PRO A 91 4.00 -6.64 -19.59
N ILE A 92 4.66 -7.43 -18.74
CA ILE A 92 4.24 -8.79 -18.42
C ILE A 92 2.86 -8.76 -17.76
N ALA A 93 2.67 -7.93 -16.73
CA ALA A 93 1.36 -7.76 -16.07
C ALA A 93 0.29 -7.21 -17.04
N ALA A 94 0.61 -6.17 -17.82
CA ALA A 94 -0.32 -5.47 -18.69
C ALA A 94 -0.82 -6.30 -19.90
N TYR A 95 0.07 -7.09 -20.49
CA TYR A 95 -0.21 -7.77 -21.76
C TYR A 95 -0.42 -9.28 -21.62
N LEU A 96 0.09 -9.92 -20.56
CA LEU A 96 -0.06 -11.37 -20.39
C LEU A 96 -1.15 -11.73 -19.37
N TYR A 97 -1.20 -11.05 -18.21
CA TYR A 97 -2.13 -11.40 -17.13
C TYR A 97 -3.45 -10.63 -17.22
N LEU A 98 -3.36 -9.30 -17.33
CA LEU A 98 -4.53 -8.40 -17.30
C LEU A 98 -5.62 -8.76 -18.34
N PRO A 99 -5.31 -9.15 -19.60
CA PRO A 99 -6.34 -9.51 -20.57
C PRO A 99 -7.19 -10.71 -20.15
N VAL A 100 -6.65 -11.64 -19.34
CA VAL A 100 -7.39 -12.81 -18.85
C VAL A 100 -8.49 -12.37 -17.89
N PHE A 101 -8.16 -11.52 -16.92
CA PHE A 101 -9.12 -10.98 -15.97
C PHE A 101 -10.16 -10.08 -16.65
N PHE A 102 -9.73 -9.26 -17.62
CA PHE A 102 -10.65 -8.41 -18.39
C PHE A 102 -11.60 -9.19 -19.29
N LYS A 103 -11.26 -10.42 -19.70
CA LYS A 103 -12.21 -11.31 -20.41
C LYS A 103 -13.13 -12.03 -19.45
N LEU A 104 -12.63 -12.40 -18.26
CA LEU A 104 -13.42 -13.10 -17.24
C LEU A 104 -14.50 -12.19 -16.63
N GLN A 105 -14.18 -10.91 -16.40
CA GLN A 105 -15.09 -9.90 -15.81
C GLN A 105 -15.69 -10.32 -14.46
N ALA A 106 -14.98 -11.17 -13.71
CA ALA A 106 -15.36 -11.63 -12.38
C ALA A 106 -14.97 -10.59 -11.31
N THR A 107 -15.74 -10.55 -10.22
CA THR A 107 -15.45 -9.70 -9.05
C THR A 107 -14.25 -10.23 -8.27
N SER A 108 -14.13 -11.56 -8.12
CA SER A 108 -12.98 -12.23 -7.50
C SER A 108 -12.04 -12.77 -8.57
N ALA A 109 -10.76 -12.42 -8.47
CA ALA A 109 -9.70 -12.97 -9.30
C ALA A 109 -9.59 -14.49 -9.15
N TYR A 110 -9.96 -15.05 -8.00
CA TYR A 110 -9.88 -16.48 -7.72
C TYR A 110 -10.96 -17.30 -8.44
N GLU A 111 -12.01 -16.67 -8.98
CA GLU A 111 -12.97 -17.35 -9.86
C GLU A 111 -12.28 -17.94 -11.10
N TYR A 112 -11.21 -17.29 -11.59
CA TYR A 112 -10.36 -17.84 -12.64
C TYR A 112 -9.85 -19.24 -12.28
N LEU A 113 -9.36 -19.41 -11.04
CA LEU A 113 -8.79 -20.68 -10.57
C LEU A 113 -9.85 -21.77 -10.41
N GLU A 114 -11.10 -21.41 -10.07
CA GLU A 114 -12.19 -22.38 -10.08
C GLU A 114 -12.48 -22.89 -11.49
N ARG A 115 -12.52 -22.00 -12.48
CA ARG A 115 -12.74 -22.40 -13.88
C ARG A 115 -11.57 -23.22 -14.44
N ARG A 116 -10.35 -22.92 -13.98
CA ARG A 116 -9.12 -23.55 -14.49
C ARG A 116 -8.80 -24.88 -13.81
N PHE A 117 -9.00 -24.98 -12.50
CA PHE A 117 -8.58 -26.12 -11.69
C PHE A 117 -9.71 -26.70 -10.86
N GLY A 118 -10.57 -25.86 -10.28
CA GLY A 118 -11.73 -26.30 -9.50
C GLY A 118 -11.89 -25.56 -8.18
N LYS A 119 -12.99 -25.86 -7.47
CA LYS A 119 -13.41 -25.14 -6.26
C LYS A 119 -12.38 -25.19 -5.14
N SER A 120 -11.72 -26.33 -4.93
CA SER A 120 -10.73 -26.46 -3.86
C SER A 120 -9.55 -25.49 -4.07
N THR A 121 -9.11 -25.32 -5.32
CA THR A 121 -8.02 -24.39 -5.66
C THR A 121 -8.43 -22.93 -5.43
N ARG A 122 -9.66 -22.56 -5.81
CA ARG A 122 -10.22 -21.22 -5.51
C ARG A 122 -10.26 -20.95 -4.00
N LEU A 123 -10.73 -21.92 -3.20
CA LEU A 123 -10.81 -21.76 -1.76
C LEU A 123 -9.43 -21.66 -1.10
N CYS A 124 -8.48 -22.54 -1.45
CA CYS A 124 -7.12 -22.47 -0.92
C CYS A 124 -6.43 -21.14 -1.26
N ALA A 125 -6.55 -20.69 -2.52
CA ALA A 125 -5.93 -19.44 -2.96
C ALA A 125 -6.56 -18.21 -2.30
N SER A 126 -7.89 -18.16 -2.21
CA SER A 126 -8.59 -17.05 -1.55
C SER A 126 -8.30 -16.99 -0.04
N ILE A 127 -8.19 -18.15 0.64
CA ILE A 127 -7.86 -18.20 2.09
C ILE A 127 -6.43 -17.71 2.30
N ALA A 128 -5.49 -18.17 1.49
CA ALA A 128 -4.10 -17.72 1.54
C ALA A 128 -4.00 -16.21 1.35
N TYR A 129 -4.67 -15.67 0.32
CA TYR A 129 -4.76 -14.22 0.11
C TYR A 129 -5.38 -13.50 1.30
N SER A 130 -6.48 -14.02 1.85
CA SER A 130 -7.17 -13.38 2.96
C SER A 130 -6.25 -13.27 4.18
N LEU A 131 -5.54 -14.36 4.51
CA LEU A 131 -4.54 -14.37 5.58
C LEU A 131 -3.40 -13.38 5.31
N GLN A 132 -2.84 -13.39 4.09
CA GLN A 132 -1.78 -12.47 3.68
C GLN A 132 -2.19 -11.01 3.87
N MET A 133 -3.39 -10.63 3.41
CA MET A 133 -3.86 -9.26 3.50
C MET A 133 -4.17 -8.85 4.95
N ILE A 134 -4.71 -9.75 5.78
CA ILE A 134 -4.93 -9.47 7.21
C ILE A 134 -3.60 -9.15 7.91
N LEU A 135 -2.56 -9.96 7.67
CA LEU A 135 -1.23 -9.72 8.22
C LEU A 135 -0.64 -8.39 7.71
N TYR A 136 -0.73 -8.16 6.40
CA TYR A 136 -0.20 -6.94 5.78
C TYR A 136 -0.88 -5.67 6.31
N MET A 137 -2.22 -5.65 6.41
CA MET A 137 -2.94 -4.46 6.90
C MET A 137 -2.54 -4.10 8.34
N GLY A 138 -2.28 -5.10 9.20
CA GLY A 138 -1.79 -4.83 10.56
C GLY A 138 -0.45 -4.11 10.58
N ILE A 139 0.49 -4.53 9.72
CA ILE A 139 1.79 -3.86 9.53
C ILE A 139 1.60 -2.43 8.99
N VAL A 140 0.67 -2.25 8.04
CA VAL A 140 0.36 -0.94 7.46
C VAL A 140 -0.24 0.03 8.48
N LEU A 141 -1.07 -0.44 9.41
CA LEU A 141 -1.61 0.39 10.50
C LEU A 141 -0.56 0.74 11.56
N TYR A 142 0.48 -0.08 11.72
CA TYR A 142 1.53 0.15 12.71
C TYR A 142 2.45 1.32 12.33
N ALA A 143 2.82 1.44 11.06
CA ALA A 143 3.68 2.52 10.55
C ALA A 143 3.22 3.95 10.91
N PRO A 144 1.97 4.38 10.66
CA PRO A 144 1.49 5.71 11.02
C PRO A 144 1.40 5.91 12.55
N ALA A 145 1.18 4.83 13.32
CA ALA A 145 1.19 4.91 14.78
C ALA A 145 2.59 5.21 15.33
N LEU A 146 3.64 4.62 14.73
CA LEU A 146 5.04 4.95 15.05
C LEU A 146 5.37 6.42 14.73
N ALA A 147 4.88 6.92 13.60
CA ALA A 147 5.07 8.32 13.23
C ALA A 147 4.35 9.26 14.21
N LEU A 148 3.11 8.96 14.58
CA LEU A 148 2.35 9.79 15.52
C LEU A 148 2.97 9.78 16.93
N GLU A 149 3.41 8.63 17.42
CA GLU A 149 4.12 8.50 18.71
C GLU A 149 5.44 9.30 18.73
N ALA A 150 6.16 9.38 17.61
CA ALA A 150 7.43 10.08 17.56
C ALA A 150 7.28 11.62 17.48
N VAL A 151 6.13 12.12 17.02
CA VAL A 151 5.87 13.55 16.82
C VAL A 151 4.86 14.15 17.82
N THR A 152 4.22 13.30 18.63
CA THR A 152 3.23 13.70 19.64
C THR A 152 3.43 12.91 20.92
N ASP A 153 2.88 13.38 22.04
CA ASP A 153 2.91 12.64 23.32
C ASP A 153 1.86 11.50 23.41
N ILE A 154 1.27 11.11 22.28
CA ILE A 154 0.23 10.07 22.24
C ILE A 154 0.89 8.69 22.27
N SER A 155 0.46 7.83 23.20
CA SER A 155 0.97 6.47 23.28
C SER A 155 0.66 5.67 22.01
N LYS A 156 1.60 4.83 21.59
CA LYS A 156 1.47 3.91 20.44
C LYS A 156 0.14 3.17 20.38
N SER A 157 -0.32 2.64 21.51
CA SER A 157 -1.61 1.92 21.61
C SER A 157 -2.81 2.81 21.28
N THR A 158 -2.79 4.05 21.76
CA THR A 158 -3.84 5.03 21.46
C THR A 158 -3.81 5.45 20.00
N ALA A 159 -2.61 5.63 19.43
CA ALA A 159 -2.42 5.94 18.02
C ALA A 159 -2.98 4.81 17.12
N ILE A 160 -2.63 3.55 17.39
CA ILE A 160 -3.17 2.38 16.65
C ILE A 160 -4.69 2.35 16.70
N LEU A 161 -5.28 2.53 17.89
CA LEU A 161 -6.73 2.48 18.06
C LEU A 161 -7.43 3.61 17.30
N ALA A 162 -6.95 4.85 17.44
CA ALA A 162 -7.52 6.01 16.77
C ALA A 162 -7.48 5.85 15.23
N ILE A 163 -6.31 5.46 14.70
CA ILE A 163 -6.11 5.26 13.25
C ILE A 163 -7.01 4.15 12.74
N GLY A 164 -7.02 3.01 13.43
CA GLY A 164 -7.78 1.85 13.02
C GLY A 164 -9.29 2.12 13.02
N ILE A 165 -9.81 2.86 14.01
CA ILE A 165 -11.22 3.25 14.05
C ILE A 165 -11.57 4.15 12.86
N VAL A 166 -10.79 5.20 12.63
CA VAL A 166 -11.02 6.13 11.51
C VAL A 166 -10.95 5.39 10.17
N CYS A 167 -9.96 4.52 10.01
CA CYS A 167 -9.79 3.73 8.81
C CYS A 167 -10.94 2.74 8.57
N THR A 168 -11.36 2.03 9.63
CA THR A 168 -12.47 1.06 9.55
C THR A 168 -13.79 1.76 9.19
N PHE A 169 -14.07 2.88 9.85
CA PHE A 169 -15.26 3.69 9.59
C PHE A 169 -15.29 4.16 8.13
N TYR A 170 -14.20 4.76 7.67
CA TYR A 170 -14.06 5.27 6.32
C TYR A 170 -14.22 4.17 5.25
N SER A 171 -13.53 3.05 5.42
CA SER A 171 -13.50 1.94 4.46
C SER A 171 -14.85 1.24 4.30
N THR A 172 -15.71 1.30 5.33
CA THR A 172 -17.03 0.66 5.32
C THR A 172 -18.08 1.49 4.56
N ILE A 173 -17.87 2.81 4.42
CA ILE A 173 -18.89 3.74 3.91
C ILE A 173 -18.72 4.03 2.42
N GLY A 174 -17.49 4.22 1.93
CA GLY A 174 -17.22 4.85 0.63
C GLY A 174 -17.43 3.97 -0.63
N GLY A 175 -17.25 2.65 -0.54
CA GLY A 175 -17.21 1.78 -1.72
C GLY A 175 -16.06 2.12 -2.69
N MET A 176 -15.90 1.34 -3.77
CA MET A 176 -14.71 1.42 -4.61
C MET A 176 -14.54 2.77 -5.31
N LYS A 177 -15.64 3.43 -5.70
CA LYS A 177 -15.59 4.77 -6.33
C LYS A 177 -15.03 5.83 -5.39
N ALA A 178 -15.47 5.87 -4.14
CA ALA A 178 -14.96 6.84 -3.17
C ALA A 178 -13.48 6.56 -2.88
N VAL A 179 -13.13 5.28 -2.67
CA VAL A 179 -11.76 4.86 -2.41
C VAL A 179 -10.83 5.36 -3.54
N LEU A 180 -11.17 5.13 -4.81
CA LEU A 180 -10.35 5.59 -5.93
C LEU A 180 -10.14 7.12 -5.96
N ILE A 181 -11.16 7.90 -5.58
CA ILE A 181 -11.06 9.37 -5.57
C ILE A 181 -10.27 9.86 -4.35
N THR A 182 -10.50 9.29 -3.16
CA THR A 182 -9.69 9.63 -1.98
C THR A 182 -8.24 9.27 -2.18
N ASP A 183 -7.95 8.18 -2.86
CA ASP A 183 -6.58 7.76 -3.08
C ASP A 183 -5.81 8.78 -3.95
N VAL A 184 -6.47 9.50 -4.87
CA VAL A 184 -5.83 10.61 -5.62
C VAL A 184 -5.43 11.72 -4.66
N PHE A 185 -6.37 12.18 -3.82
CA PHE A 185 -6.11 13.21 -2.83
C PHE A 185 -4.99 12.80 -1.85
N GLN A 186 -5.05 11.57 -1.36
CA GLN A 186 -4.09 10.98 -0.44
C GLN A 186 -2.70 10.83 -1.08
N SER A 187 -2.63 10.43 -2.36
CA SER A 187 -1.37 10.38 -3.11
C SER A 187 -0.71 11.75 -3.21
N LEU A 188 -1.49 12.79 -3.50
CA LEU A 188 -0.97 14.16 -3.58
C LEU A 188 -0.41 14.63 -2.22
N LEU A 189 -1.07 14.27 -1.12
CA LEU A 189 -0.57 14.54 0.22
C LEU A 189 0.71 13.78 0.55
N MET A 190 0.84 12.52 0.09
CA MET A 190 2.08 11.76 0.25
C MET A 190 3.26 12.43 -0.49
N PHE A 191 3.04 12.88 -1.73
CA PHE A 191 4.04 13.66 -2.46
C PHE A 191 4.36 14.97 -1.72
N GLY A 192 3.35 15.70 -1.27
CA GLY A 192 3.53 16.92 -0.48
C GLY A 192 4.35 16.71 0.78
N ALA A 193 4.08 15.62 1.52
CA ALA A 193 4.84 15.23 2.70
C ALA A 193 6.32 14.99 2.39
N ILE A 194 6.63 14.13 1.41
CA ILE A 194 8.04 13.85 1.04
C ILE A 194 8.73 15.11 0.50
N PHE A 195 8.08 15.86 -0.39
CA PHE A 195 8.68 17.07 -0.94
C PHE A 195 8.96 18.12 0.14
N SER A 196 8.11 18.24 1.17
CA SER A 196 8.36 19.12 2.31
C SER A 196 9.61 18.70 3.10
N VAL A 197 9.80 17.40 3.33
CA VAL A 197 10.99 16.84 3.98
C VAL A 197 12.24 17.14 3.17
N ILE A 198 12.22 16.87 1.86
CA ILE A 198 13.34 17.12 0.94
C ILE A 198 13.68 18.62 0.91
N PHE A 199 12.67 19.48 0.75
CA PHE A 199 12.87 20.93 0.68
C PHE A 199 13.53 21.46 1.96
N CYS A 200 13.03 21.05 3.14
CA CYS A 200 13.62 21.47 4.41
C CYS A 200 15.05 20.95 4.58
N ALA A 201 15.34 19.72 4.17
CA ALA A 201 16.68 19.17 4.21
C ALA A 201 17.65 19.94 3.32
N VAL A 202 17.26 20.20 2.07
CA VAL A 202 18.06 20.94 1.08
C VAL A 202 18.30 22.37 1.55
N ALA A 203 17.28 23.04 2.08
CA ALA A 203 17.41 24.39 2.62
C ALA A 203 18.40 24.45 3.79
N ARG A 204 18.37 23.46 4.70
CA ARG A 204 19.31 23.37 5.83
C ARG A 204 20.73 22.99 5.40
N ALA A 205 20.87 22.16 4.38
CA ALA A 205 22.16 21.75 3.85
C ALA A 205 22.82 22.82 2.96
N GLY A 206 22.08 23.87 2.55
CA GLY A 206 22.55 24.88 1.61
C GLY A 206 22.57 24.41 0.14
N GLY A 207 21.83 23.35 -0.18
CA GLY A 207 21.73 22.79 -1.53
C GLY A 207 21.72 21.26 -1.57
N PHE A 208 21.56 20.69 -2.77
CA PHE A 208 21.59 19.23 -2.98
C PHE A 208 23.02 18.65 -2.88
N GLY A 209 24.03 19.44 -3.25
CA GLY A 209 25.44 19.01 -3.29
C GLY A 209 25.95 18.46 -1.96
N PRO A 210 25.82 19.18 -0.82
CA PRO A 210 26.32 18.71 0.46
C PRO A 210 25.67 17.40 0.95
N ILE A 211 24.37 17.21 0.68
CA ILE A 211 23.68 15.96 0.99
C ILE A 211 24.28 14.81 0.17
N TRP A 212 24.47 15.03 -1.12
CA TRP A 212 25.04 14.04 -2.04
C TRP A 212 26.48 13.68 -1.68
N GLU A 213 27.31 14.68 -1.39
CA GLU A 213 28.71 14.50 -1.01
C GLU A 213 28.84 13.75 0.32
N THR A 214 28.03 14.11 1.33
CA THR A 214 28.01 13.42 2.62
C THR A 214 27.54 11.98 2.48
N ALA A 215 26.52 11.74 1.64
CA ALA A 215 26.07 10.39 1.32
C ALA A 215 27.16 9.58 0.60
N ASN A 216 27.91 10.19 -0.32
CA ASN A 216 29.02 9.55 -1.01
C ASN A 216 30.15 9.17 -0.04
N ASN A 217 30.60 10.12 0.79
CA ASN A 217 31.66 9.92 1.77
C ASN A 217 31.25 8.92 2.85
N GLY A 218 29.95 8.84 3.16
CA GLY A 218 29.37 7.85 4.06
C GLY A 218 29.10 6.47 3.44
N GLY A 219 29.48 6.24 2.18
CA GLY A 219 29.25 4.97 1.49
C GLY A 219 27.77 4.64 1.26
N ARG A 220 26.90 5.66 1.20
CA ARG A 220 25.46 5.50 0.93
C ARG A 220 25.10 5.53 -0.55
N LEU A 221 25.98 6.06 -1.40
CA LEU A 221 25.78 6.08 -2.84
C LEU A 221 26.33 4.81 -3.49
N GLU A 222 25.59 3.72 -3.35
CA GLU A 222 25.87 2.47 -4.03
C GLU A 222 24.76 2.20 -5.04
N PHE A 223 25.11 2.15 -6.32
CA PHE A 223 24.17 1.87 -7.40
C PHE A 223 24.50 0.58 -8.14
N LEU A 224 25.72 0.08 -8.03
CA LEU A 224 26.22 -1.06 -8.79
C LEU A 224 26.76 -2.10 -7.82
N ASN A 225 25.99 -3.17 -7.63
CA ASN A 225 26.40 -4.35 -6.90
C ASN A 225 25.86 -5.58 -7.61
N PHE A 226 26.75 -6.30 -8.29
CA PHE A 226 26.44 -7.50 -9.07
C PHE A 226 26.95 -8.77 -8.39
N ASP A 227 27.02 -8.77 -7.05
CA ASP A 227 27.36 -9.97 -6.31
C ASP A 227 26.27 -11.04 -6.52
N PRO A 228 26.60 -12.27 -6.98
CA PRO A 228 25.64 -13.34 -7.12
C PRO A 228 25.28 -14.02 -5.78
N ASP A 229 25.93 -13.69 -4.67
CA ASP A 229 25.67 -14.28 -3.36
C ASP A 229 24.24 -13.98 -2.88
N PRO A 230 23.37 -15.01 -2.73
CA PRO A 230 21.98 -14.83 -2.32
C PRO A 230 21.81 -14.42 -0.84
N THR A 231 22.88 -14.43 -0.04
CA THR A 231 22.87 -14.01 1.37
C THR A 231 23.03 -12.49 1.53
N THR A 232 23.51 -11.82 0.49
CA THR A 232 23.63 -10.37 0.45
C THR A 232 22.23 -9.72 0.46
N ARG A 233 22.07 -8.63 1.22
CA ARG A 233 20.77 -7.98 1.42
C ARG A 233 20.15 -7.55 0.10
N HIS A 234 20.91 -6.78 -0.69
CA HIS A 234 20.50 -6.25 -1.97
C HIS A 234 21.66 -6.30 -2.96
N THR A 235 21.34 -6.75 -4.17
CA THR A 235 22.17 -6.83 -5.37
C THR A 235 21.28 -6.58 -6.57
N TRP A 236 21.87 -6.29 -7.72
CA TRP A 236 21.13 -6.20 -8.99
C TRP A 236 20.31 -7.45 -9.27
N PHE A 237 20.84 -8.65 -8.99
CA PHE A 237 20.11 -9.90 -9.19
C PHE A 237 18.89 -9.99 -8.27
N SER A 238 19.08 -9.75 -6.96
CA SER A 238 17.97 -9.81 -6.00
C SER A 238 16.88 -8.76 -6.30
N LEU A 239 17.25 -7.54 -6.72
CA LEU A 239 16.30 -6.45 -6.96
C LEU A 239 15.63 -6.55 -8.33
N ILE A 240 16.34 -6.97 -9.38
CA ILE A 240 15.75 -7.16 -10.70
C ILE A 240 14.85 -8.39 -10.71
N ILE A 241 15.35 -9.55 -10.25
CA ILE A 241 14.59 -10.80 -10.26
C ILE A 241 13.54 -10.78 -9.15
N GLY A 242 13.97 -10.64 -7.89
CA GLY A 242 13.08 -10.65 -6.73
C GLY A 242 12.09 -9.49 -6.73
N GLY A 243 12.53 -8.28 -7.10
CA GLY A 243 11.62 -7.14 -7.30
C GLY A 243 10.59 -7.39 -8.42
N GLY A 244 10.97 -8.15 -9.46
CA GLY A 244 10.11 -8.44 -10.60
C GLY A 244 9.00 -9.42 -10.21
N PHE A 245 9.37 -10.50 -9.51
CA PHE A 245 8.40 -11.43 -8.92
C PHE A 245 7.52 -10.76 -7.87
N THR A 246 8.08 -9.88 -7.03
CA THR A 246 7.31 -9.09 -6.07
C THR A 246 6.27 -8.24 -6.79
N TYR A 247 6.68 -7.49 -7.82
CA TYR A 247 5.79 -6.67 -8.62
C TYR A 247 4.69 -7.47 -9.31
N LEU A 248 5.03 -8.60 -9.94
CA LEU A 248 4.04 -9.44 -10.62
C LEU A 248 3.06 -10.06 -9.63
N SER A 249 3.52 -10.53 -8.47
CA SER A 249 2.63 -11.06 -7.42
C SER A 249 1.60 -10.03 -6.95
N LEU A 250 1.99 -8.75 -6.95
CA LEU A 250 1.15 -7.63 -6.52
C LEU A 250 0.25 -7.12 -7.64
N TYR A 251 0.81 -6.77 -8.80
CA TYR A 251 0.08 -6.07 -9.86
C TYR A 251 -0.60 -7.00 -10.85
N ALA A 252 -0.12 -8.24 -11.00
CA ALA A 252 -0.68 -9.16 -11.98
C ALA A 252 -1.81 -10.02 -11.42
N VAL A 253 -1.75 -10.43 -10.15
CA VAL A 253 -2.67 -11.46 -9.60
C VAL A 253 -3.29 -11.11 -8.24
N ASN A 254 -2.79 -10.10 -7.53
CA ASN A 254 -3.37 -9.70 -6.25
C ASN A 254 -4.76 -9.10 -6.48
N GLN A 255 -5.75 -9.58 -5.73
CA GLN A 255 -7.13 -9.11 -5.85
C GLN A 255 -7.24 -7.58 -5.75
N THR A 256 -6.49 -6.94 -4.84
CA THR A 256 -6.57 -5.49 -4.62
C THR A 256 -6.23 -4.69 -5.88
N GLN A 257 -5.20 -5.12 -6.61
CA GLN A 257 -4.76 -4.44 -7.82
C GLN A 257 -5.62 -4.84 -9.03
N VAL A 258 -5.92 -6.13 -9.18
CA VAL A 258 -6.77 -6.65 -10.25
C VAL A 258 -8.15 -5.99 -10.22
N GLN A 259 -8.75 -5.88 -9.04
CA GLN A 259 -10.07 -5.25 -8.86
C GLN A 259 -10.08 -3.80 -9.35
N ARG A 260 -9.06 -3.00 -9.00
CA ARG A 260 -8.93 -1.60 -9.45
C ARG A 260 -8.76 -1.51 -10.97
N LEU A 261 -7.92 -2.38 -11.54
CA LEU A 261 -7.73 -2.45 -12.99
C LEU A 261 -9.01 -2.79 -13.74
N LEU A 262 -9.96 -3.50 -13.14
CA LEU A 262 -11.28 -3.81 -13.71
C LEU A 262 -12.34 -2.71 -13.53
N THR A 263 -12.03 -1.59 -12.85
CA THR A 263 -12.96 -0.45 -12.67
C THR A 263 -12.97 0.54 -13.84
N VAL A 264 -12.12 0.32 -14.84
CA VAL A 264 -12.09 1.12 -16.07
C VAL A 264 -12.94 0.46 -17.16
N LYS A 265 -13.31 1.23 -18.17
CA LYS A 265 -14.25 0.81 -19.22
C LYS A 265 -13.74 -0.31 -20.11
N ASP A 266 -12.47 -0.26 -20.48
CA ASP A 266 -11.89 -1.16 -21.48
C ASP A 266 -10.45 -1.55 -21.16
N LEU A 267 -10.00 -2.65 -21.78
CA LEU A 267 -8.69 -3.23 -21.55
C LEU A 267 -7.55 -2.25 -21.89
N LYS A 268 -7.69 -1.43 -22.94
CA LYS A 268 -6.64 -0.48 -23.33
C LYS A 268 -6.50 0.63 -22.28
N ALA A 269 -7.62 1.12 -21.75
CA ALA A 269 -7.62 2.07 -20.64
C ALA A 269 -6.97 1.47 -19.38
N SER A 270 -7.21 0.19 -19.09
CA SER A 270 -6.59 -0.53 -17.98
C SER A 270 -5.08 -0.70 -18.14
N GLN A 271 -4.63 -1.09 -19.34
CA GLN A 271 -3.21 -1.17 -19.69
C GLN A 271 -2.53 0.20 -19.59
N LYS A 272 -3.20 1.26 -20.07
CA LYS A 272 -2.72 2.63 -19.93
C LYS A 272 -2.61 3.04 -18.45
N ALA A 273 -3.57 2.64 -17.62
CA ALA A 273 -3.55 2.93 -16.19
C ALA A 273 -2.35 2.28 -15.50
N LEU A 274 -2.04 1.03 -15.85
CA LEU A 274 -0.90 0.30 -15.31
C LEU A 274 0.45 0.88 -15.80
N TRP A 275 0.54 1.28 -17.06
CA TRP A 275 1.73 1.98 -17.59
C TRP A 275 1.95 3.34 -16.94
N LEU A 276 0.88 4.08 -16.68
CA LEU A 276 0.94 5.39 -16.02
C LEU A 276 1.25 5.26 -14.52
N ASN A 277 0.91 4.12 -13.90
CA ASN A 277 1.28 3.85 -12.51
C ASN A 277 2.81 3.74 -12.32
N TRP A 278 3.53 3.11 -13.24
CA TRP A 278 4.99 2.92 -13.11
C TRP A 278 5.79 4.23 -12.87
N PRO A 279 5.64 5.30 -13.67
CA PRO A 279 6.36 6.54 -13.42
C PRO A 279 5.89 7.26 -12.14
N ILE A 280 4.59 7.20 -11.78
CA ILE A 280 4.08 7.77 -10.52
C ILE A 280 4.72 7.06 -9.33
N LEU A 281 4.70 5.73 -9.35
CA LEU A 281 5.31 4.86 -8.34
C LEU A 281 6.82 5.12 -8.22
N SER A 282 7.52 5.15 -9.36
CA SER A 282 8.98 5.37 -9.40
C SER A 282 9.35 6.76 -8.89
N CYS A 283 8.56 7.79 -9.22
CA CYS A 283 8.78 9.15 -8.72
C CYS A 283 8.67 9.20 -7.19
N LEU A 284 7.62 8.60 -6.62
CA LEU A 284 7.45 8.55 -5.17
C LEU A 284 8.58 7.74 -4.48
N SER A 285 8.96 6.61 -5.09
CA SER A 285 10.05 5.76 -4.58
C SER A 285 11.39 6.48 -4.56
N LEU A 286 11.79 7.12 -5.68
CA LEU A 286 13.04 7.86 -5.80
C LEU A 286 13.11 9.07 -4.85
N THR A 287 12.01 9.81 -4.72
CA THR A 287 11.95 10.95 -3.78
C THR A 287 12.03 10.46 -2.33
N THR A 288 11.38 9.35 -1.99
CA THR A 288 11.50 8.73 -0.67
C THR A 288 12.93 8.25 -0.39
N SER A 289 13.59 7.63 -1.37
CA SER A 289 15.00 7.24 -1.27
C SER A 289 15.92 8.43 -1.03
N PHE A 290 15.73 9.53 -1.78
CA PHE A 290 16.49 10.76 -1.56
C PHE A 290 16.24 11.35 -0.17
N SER A 291 15.00 11.29 0.34
CA SER A 291 14.70 11.73 1.71
C SER A 291 15.47 10.93 2.77
N GLY A 292 15.77 9.65 2.52
CA GLY A 292 16.65 8.83 3.36
C GLY A 292 18.08 9.37 3.42
N LEU A 293 18.63 9.82 2.29
CA LEU A 293 19.94 10.47 2.22
C LEU A 293 19.95 11.83 2.93
N ALA A 294 18.86 12.58 2.81
CA ALA A 294 18.68 13.84 3.53
C ALA A 294 18.67 13.64 5.06
N ILE A 295 18.02 12.57 5.54
CA ILE A 295 18.06 12.18 6.96
C ILE A 295 19.49 11.76 7.35
N TYR A 296 20.19 11.03 6.46
CA TYR A 296 21.57 10.63 6.68
C TYR A 296 22.50 11.84 6.84
N TYR A 297 22.36 12.85 5.98
CA TYR A 297 23.13 14.09 6.09
C TYR A 297 23.03 14.72 7.49
N LEU A 298 21.82 14.78 8.08
CA LEU A 298 21.63 15.38 9.41
C LEU A 298 22.21 14.53 10.55
N TYR A 299 22.17 13.21 10.43
CA TYR A 299 22.45 12.28 11.53
C TYR A 299 23.74 11.45 11.36
N HIS A 300 24.49 11.62 10.27
CA HIS A 300 25.67 10.80 10.00
C HIS A 300 26.73 10.86 11.12
N SER A 301 26.89 12.01 11.79
CA SER A 301 27.85 12.15 12.91
C SER A 301 27.30 11.66 14.24
N CYS A 302 25.98 11.46 14.35
CA CYS A 302 25.26 11.37 15.61
C CYS A 302 23.98 10.54 15.44
N ASP A 303 24.11 9.21 15.38
CA ASP A 303 22.98 8.31 15.11
C ASP A 303 21.94 8.35 16.26
N PRO A 304 20.69 8.82 16.01
CA PRO A 304 19.67 8.97 17.05
C PRO A 304 19.23 7.64 17.68
N TYR A 305 19.32 6.53 16.96
CA TYR A 305 18.98 5.21 17.48
C TYR A 305 20.01 4.74 18.50
N LEU A 306 21.30 4.92 18.20
CA LEU A 306 22.37 4.55 19.15
C LEU A 306 22.39 5.45 20.39
N GLN A 307 21.90 6.67 20.28
CA GLN A 307 21.74 7.58 21.41
C GLN A 307 20.47 7.35 22.23
N GLY A 308 19.61 6.40 21.84
CA GLY A 308 18.34 6.15 22.52
C GLY A 308 17.31 7.28 22.36
N ARG A 309 17.46 8.17 21.38
CA ARG A 309 16.46 9.21 21.05
C ARG A 309 15.21 8.60 20.40
N VAL A 310 15.36 7.45 19.76
CA VAL A 310 14.27 6.66 19.16
C VAL A 310 14.40 5.20 19.55
N SER A 311 13.27 4.53 19.73
CA SER A 311 13.21 3.11 20.07
C SER A 311 13.27 2.21 18.82
N SER A 312 12.95 2.74 17.64
CA SER A 312 13.01 2.03 16.37
C SER A 312 13.69 2.88 15.29
N ARG A 313 14.40 2.23 14.36
CA ARG A 313 14.97 2.88 13.18
C ARG A 313 13.90 3.42 12.23
N ASP A 314 12.70 2.83 12.23
CA ASP A 314 11.56 3.34 11.44
C ASP A 314 11.06 4.72 11.94
N GLN A 315 11.48 5.17 13.13
CA GLN A 315 11.16 6.49 13.68
C GLN A 315 12.15 7.59 13.25
N LEU A 316 13.20 7.28 12.48
CA LEU A 316 14.20 8.27 12.06
C LEU A 316 13.61 9.40 11.21
N MET A 317 12.72 9.07 10.28
CA MET A 317 12.05 10.09 9.46
C MET A 317 11.07 10.95 10.29
N PRO A 318 10.20 10.39 11.14
CA PRO A 318 9.41 11.19 12.08
C PRO A 318 10.27 12.08 12.99
N LEU A 319 11.38 11.56 13.52
CA LEU A 319 12.31 12.35 14.34
C LEU A 319 12.91 13.51 13.53
N PHE A 320 13.32 13.26 12.29
CA PHE A 320 13.78 14.31 11.39
C PHE A 320 12.72 15.40 11.22
N VAL A 321 11.44 15.06 11.11
CA VAL A 321 10.37 16.06 10.96
C VAL A 321 10.27 16.94 12.22
N VAL A 322 10.40 16.36 13.42
CA VAL A 322 10.42 17.15 14.66
C VAL A 322 11.65 18.07 14.72
N ASP A 323 12.84 17.52 14.47
CA ASP A 323 14.13 18.24 14.59
C ASP A 323 14.34 19.28 13.48
N ALA A 324 13.87 18.97 12.26
CA ALA A 324 14.14 19.76 11.07
C ALA A 324 13.01 20.71 10.70
N MET A 325 11.76 20.30 10.92
CA MET A 325 10.56 20.99 10.44
C MET A 325 9.72 21.59 11.57
N GLY A 326 9.99 21.26 12.84
CA GLY A 326 9.20 21.73 13.99
C GLY A 326 9.08 23.25 14.15
N ASN A 327 10.01 24.02 13.57
CA ASN A 327 9.96 25.49 13.59
C ASN A 327 9.02 26.08 12.51
N TYR A 328 8.47 25.26 11.62
CA TYR A 328 7.59 25.67 10.53
C TYR A 328 6.18 25.11 10.77
N PRO A 329 5.27 25.88 11.40
CA PRO A 329 3.94 25.40 11.74
C PRO A 329 3.18 24.88 10.52
N GLY A 330 2.61 23.69 10.61
CA GLY A 330 1.84 23.03 9.56
C GLY A 330 2.64 22.02 8.73
N LEU A 331 3.98 22.13 8.65
CA LEU A 331 4.80 21.16 7.92
C LEU A 331 4.87 19.79 8.61
N PRO A 332 5.09 19.68 9.94
CA PRO A 332 4.91 18.42 10.65
C PRO A 332 3.51 17.82 10.47
N GLY A 333 2.47 18.66 10.52
CA GLY A 333 1.08 18.24 10.26
C GLY A 333 0.87 17.69 8.85
N LEU A 334 1.47 18.31 7.84
CA LEU A 334 1.45 17.83 6.45
C LEU A 334 2.14 16.47 6.31
N PHE A 335 3.29 16.29 6.98
CA PHE A 335 4.02 15.03 6.98
C PHE A 335 3.19 13.88 7.58
N VAL A 336 2.64 14.10 8.79
CA VAL A 336 1.76 13.12 9.45
C VAL A 336 0.54 12.83 8.58
N SER A 337 -0.04 13.87 7.95
CA SER A 337 -1.15 13.71 7.01
C SER A 337 -0.78 12.84 5.81
N GLY A 338 0.41 13.00 5.23
CA GLY A 338 0.87 12.16 4.11
C GLY A 338 1.05 10.70 4.51
N ILE A 339 1.66 10.43 5.67
CA ILE A 339 1.81 9.06 6.19
C ILE A 339 0.46 8.41 6.45
N PHE A 340 -0.45 9.12 7.10
CA PHE A 340 -1.77 8.59 7.40
C PHE A 340 -2.58 8.36 6.13
N SER A 341 -2.48 9.28 5.16
CA SER A 341 -3.08 9.15 3.84
C SER A 341 -2.63 7.86 3.14
N ALA A 342 -1.32 7.55 3.19
CA ALA A 342 -0.78 6.33 2.62
C ALA A 342 -1.36 5.05 3.26
N SER A 343 -1.46 5.01 4.60
CA SER A 343 -2.06 3.87 5.30
C SER A 343 -3.56 3.76 5.10
N LEU A 344 -4.30 4.88 5.11
CA LEU A 344 -5.75 4.90 4.87
C LEU A 344 -6.08 4.37 3.48
N SER A 345 -5.34 4.79 2.45
CA SER A 345 -5.50 4.28 1.09
C SER A 345 -5.28 2.77 1.02
N THR A 346 -4.18 2.30 1.59
CA THR A 346 -3.81 0.87 1.55
C THR A 346 -4.80 -0.01 2.31
N VAL A 347 -5.18 0.37 3.53
CA VAL A 347 -6.10 -0.43 4.34
C VAL A 347 -7.51 -0.40 3.75
N SER A 348 -7.99 0.74 3.25
CA SER A 348 -9.30 0.81 2.61
C SER A 348 -9.39 -0.05 1.35
N ALA A 349 -8.32 -0.09 0.55
CA ALA A 349 -8.19 -0.99 -0.59
C ALA A 349 -8.30 -2.46 -0.15
N ALA A 350 -7.48 -2.85 0.84
CA ALA A 350 -7.41 -4.22 1.32
C ALA A 350 -8.72 -4.69 1.96
N VAL A 351 -9.37 -3.84 2.77
CA VAL A 351 -10.69 -4.12 3.37
C VAL A 351 -11.75 -4.30 2.29
N ASN A 352 -11.77 -3.45 1.26
CA ASN A 352 -12.72 -3.59 0.16
C ASN A 352 -12.53 -4.92 -0.60
N SER A 353 -11.27 -5.27 -0.90
CA SER A 353 -10.95 -6.50 -1.62
C SER A 353 -11.17 -7.77 -0.80
N LEU A 354 -10.87 -7.74 0.51
CA LEU A 354 -11.22 -8.82 1.44
C LEU A 354 -12.73 -9.02 1.55
N ALA A 355 -13.50 -7.92 1.60
CA ALA A 355 -14.96 -7.99 1.59
C ALA A 355 -15.50 -8.55 0.28
N ALA A 356 -14.89 -8.20 -0.86
CA ALA A 356 -15.25 -8.74 -2.18
C ALA A 356 -14.97 -10.25 -2.26
N VAL A 357 -13.77 -10.68 -1.88
CA VAL A 357 -13.35 -12.09 -1.86
C VAL A 357 -14.23 -12.88 -0.91
N THR A 358 -14.48 -12.37 0.28
CA THR A 358 -15.33 -13.07 1.26
C THR A 358 -16.76 -13.24 0.77
N LEU A 359 -17.32 -12.21 0.11
CA LEU A 359 -18.66 -12.30 -0.46
C LEU A 359 -18.71 -13.36 -1.57
N GLU A 360 -17.80 -13.28 -2.54
CA GLU A 360 -17.84 -14.10 -3.76
C GLU A 360 -17.35 -15.53 -3.54
N ASP A 361 -16.33 -15.72 -2.71
CA ASP A 361 -15.64 -17.01 -2.55
C ASP A 361 -16.16 -17.81 -1.35
N TYR A 362 -16.73 -17.15 -0.33
CA TYR A 362 -17.22 -17.82 0.89
C TYR A 362 -18.72 -17.70 1.07
N ILE A 363 -19.27 -16.48 1.15
CA ILE A 363 -20.67 -16.25 1.52
C ILE A 363 -21.63 -16.73 0.43
N LYS A 364 -21.45 -16.30 -0.83
CA LYS A 364 -22.34 -16.70 -1.93
C LYS A 364 -22.33 -18.22 -2.17
N PRO A 365 -21.17 -18.91 -2.21
CA PRO A 365 -21.15 -20.36 -2.34
C PRO A 365 -21.83 -21.08 -1.17
N LEU A 366 -21.59 -20.63 0.07
CA LEU A 366 -22.22 -21.20 1.27
C LEU A 366 -23.74 -20.98 1.27
N TYR A 367 -24.20 -19.78 0.93
CA TYR A 367 -25.62 -19.46 0.81
C TYR A 367 -26.29 -20.32 -0.27
N LYS A 368 -25.65 -20.48 -1.43
CA LYS A 368 -26.16 -21.35 -2.50
C LYS A 368 -26.22 -22.81 -2.07
N PHE A 369 -25.26 -23.27 -1.27
CA PHE A 369 -25.25 -24.62 -0.73
C PHE A 369 -26.40 -24.87 0.25
N ILE A 370 -26.63 -23.93 1.19
CA ILE A 370 -27.67 -24.04 2.23
C ILE A 370 -29.07 -23.82 1.65
N ASN A 371 -29.26 -22.73 0.91
CA ASN A 371 -30.59 -22.27 0.49
C ASN A 371 -30.97 -22.68 -0.94
N LYS A 372 -30.07 -23.37 -1.65
CA LYS A 372 -30.24 -23.80 -3.06
C LYS A 372 -30.64 -22.66 -4.03
N ARG A 373 -30.38 -21.41 -3.65
CA ARG A 373 -30.68 -20.18 -4.40
C ARG A 373 -29.47 -19.26 -4.41
N SER A 374 -29.32 -18.45 -5.46
CA SER A 374 -28.30 -17.39 -5.49
C SER A 374 -28.70 -16.25 -4.57
N LEU A 375 -27.72 -15.65 -3.88
CA LEU A 375 -27.94 -14.46 -3.08
C LEU A 375 -28.27 -13.28 -4.00
N PRO A 376 -29.40 -12.58 -3.83
CA PRO A 376 -29.73 -11.41 -4.63
C PRO A 376 -28.70 -10.28 -4.45
N GLU A 377 -28.38 -9.54 -5.52
CA GLU A 377 -27.41 -8.43 -5.45
C GLU A 377 -27.83 -7.34 -4.45
N THR A 378 -29.12 -7.06 -4.35
CA THR A 378 -29.68 -6.07 -3.41
C THR A 378 -29.47 -6.45 -1.95
N GLN A 379 -29.40 -7.75 -1.64
CA GLN A 379 -29.15 -8.28 -0.29
C GLN A 379 -27.66 -8.52 -0.02
N SER A 380 -26.80 -8.43 -1.05
CA SER A 380 -25.37 -8.71 -0.95
C SER A 380 -24.56 -7.56 -0.33
N THR A 381 -25.11 -6.35 -0.30
CA THR A 381 -24.42 -5.13 0.18
C THR A 381 -24.24 -5.09 1.69
N LEU A 382 -25.23 -5.58 2.46
CA LEU A 382 -25.16 -5.60 3.93
C LEU A 382 -24.10 -6.59 4.45
N PRO A 383 -24.05 -7.86 3.99
CA PRO A 383 -22.96 -8.77 4.33
C PRO A 383 -21.58 -8.20 4.01
N SER A 384 -21.40 -7.56 2.85
CA SER A 384 -20.11 -6.93 2.49
C SER A 384 -19.68 -5.84 3.46
N LYS A 385 -20.61 -5.02 3.95
CA LYS A 385 -20.32 -3.97 4.94
C LYS A 385 -19.99 -4.53 6.31
N ILE A 386 -20.70 -5.57 6.75
CA ILE A 386 -20.40 -6.27 8.01
C ILE A 386 -19.01 -6.90 7.92
N THR A 387 -18.70 -7.59 6.83
CA THR A 387 -17.39 -8.19 6.60
C THR A 387 -16.27 -7.14 6.57
N ALA A 388 -16.49 -6.00 5.91
CA ALA A 388 -15.53 -4.90 5.90
C ALA A 388 -15.24 -4.37 7.32
N MET A 389 -16.29 -4.20 8.12
CA MET A 389 -16.16 -3.79 9.53
C MET A 389 -15.39 -4.82 10.36
N LEU A 390 -15.70 -6.12 10.19
CA LEU A 390 -15.00 -7.20 10.89
C LEU A 390 -13.51 -7.25 10.53
N PHE A 391 -13.15 -7.09 9.25
CA PHE A 391 -11.74 -7.03 8.85
C PHE A 391 -11.03 -5.78 9.36
N GLY A 392 -11.71 -4.63 9.44
CA GLY A 392 -11.15 -3.43 10.07
C GLY A 392 -10.84 -3.63 11.56
N LEU A 393 -11.75 -4.27 12.30
CA LEU A 393 -11.52 -4.62 13.71
C LEU A 393 -10.40 -5.66 13.87
N LEU A 394 -10.38 -6.69 13.02
CA LEU A 394 -9.31 -7.69 13.02
C LEU A 394 -7.96 -7.06 12.71
N CYS A 395 -7.92 -6.10 11.79
CA CYS A 395 -6.72 -5.35 11.45
C CYS A 395 -6.15 -4.58 12.64
N ILE A 396 -7.00 -3.98 13.48
CA ILE A 396 -6.57 -3.32 14.73
C ILE A 396 -5.90 -4.34 15.66
N ALA A 397 -6.51 -5.52 15.83
CA ALA A 397 -5.94 -6.57 16.68
C ALA A 397 -4.56 -7.03 16.18
N VAL A 398 -4.41 -7.23 14.87
CA VAL A 398 -3.12 -7.61 14.26
C VAL A 398 -2.08 -6.49 14.34
N ALA A 399 -2.50 -5.22 14.27
CA ALA A 399 -1.59 -4.08 14.40
C ALA A 399 -0.90 -4.03 15.79
N PHE A 400 -1.56 -4.51 16.85
CA PHE A 400 -0.90 -4.68 18.15
C PHE A 400 0.17 -5.77 18.13
N ALA A 401 -0.06 -6.87 17.42
CA ALA A 401 0.94 -7.92 17.24
C ALA A 401 2.10 -7.49 16.32
N ALA A 402 1.86 -6.55 15.40
CA ALA A 402 2.89 -6.03 14.50
C ALA A 402 4.04 -5.30 15.23
N GLN A 403 3.84 -4.90 16.49
CA GLN A 403 4.89 -4.34 17.35
C GLN A 403 6.02 -5.34 17.65
N LEU A 404 5.74 -6.64 17.54
CA LEU A 404 6.72 -7.72 17.74
C LEU A 404 7.56 -8.00 16.49
N LEU A 405 7.20 -7.41 15.36
CA LEU A 405 7.91 -7.58 14.10
C LEU A 405 9.10 -6.60 14.05
N GLY A 406 10.15 -6.99 13.33
CA GLY A 406 11.32 -6.12 13.06
C GLY A 406 10.98 -4.95 12.13
N GLY A 407 11.94 -4.53 11.29
CA GLY A 407 11.73 -3.39 10.39
C GLY A 407 10.47 -3.55 9.51
N VAL A 408 9.64 -2.52 9.48
CA VAL A 408 8.28 -2.57 8.90
C VAL A 408 8.32 -2.95 7.42
N LEU A 409 9.30 -2.41 6.66
CA LEU A 409 9.51 -2.75 5.25
C LEU A 409 9.82 -4.24 5.06
N GLN A 410 10.77 -4.76 5.83
CA GLN A 410 11.18 -6.15 5.72
C GLN A 410 10.03 -7.11 6.08
N ALA A 411 9.32 -6.84 7.17
CA ALA A 411 8.16 -7.63 7.57
C ALA A 411 7.09 -7.68 6.46
N SER A 412 6.82 -6.53 5.81
CA SER A 412 5.85 -6.47 4.70
C SER A 412 6.29 -7.29 3.48
N LEU A 413 7.56 -7.18 3.07
CA LEU A 413 8.11 -7.93 1.93
C LEU A 413 8.12 -9.43 2.23
N THR A 414 8.39 -9.85 3.47
CA THR A 414 8.32 -11.26 3.86
C THR A 414 6.90 -11.81 3.74
N VAL A 415 5.88 -11.08 4.19
CA VAL A 415 4.47 -11.50 4.04
C VAL A 415 4.10 -11.67 2.56
N PHE A 416 4.50 -10.73 1.71
CA PHE A 416 4.28 -10.84 0.26
C PHE A 416 5.08 -11.97 -0.39
N GLY A 417 6.32 -12.20 0.03
CA GLY A 417 7.15 -13.28 -0.50
C GLY A 417 6.58 -14.67 -0.17
N VAL A 418 6.25 -14.90 1.10
CA VAL A 418 5.81 -16.22 1.59
C VAL A 418 4.47 -16.64 1.00
N VAL A 419 3.52 -15.72 0.87
CA VAL A 419 2.16 -16.05 0.39
C VAL A 419 1.90 -15.61 -1.05
N GLY A 420 2.37 -14.42 -1.43
CA GLY A 420 2.19 -13.88 -2.77
C GLY A 420 2.96 -14.65 -3.84
N GLY A 421 4.15 -15.16 -3.53
CA GLY A 421 4.96 -15.99 -4.45
C GLY A 421 4.22 -17.25 -4.91
N PRO A 422 3.76 -18.13 -3.99
CA PRO A 422 2.97 -19.30 -4.34
C PRO A 422 1.65 -18.99 -5.06
N LEU A 423 0.95 -17.92 -4.67
CA LEU A 423 -0.26 -17.47 -5.36
C LEU A 423 0.04 -17.07 -6.81
N PHE A 424 1.10 -16.28 -7.01
CA PHE A 424 1.55 -15.90 -8.34
C PHE A 424 1.89 -17.13 -9.18
N ALA A 425 2.69 -18.06 -8.64
CA ALA A 425 3.04 -19.30 -9.32
C ALA A 425 1.80 -20.10 -9.74
N LEU A 426 0.77 -20.19 -8.88
CA LEU A 426 -0.49 -20.88 -9.18
C LEU A 426 -1.25 -20.24 -10.36
N PHE A 427 -1.35 -18.91 -10.39
CA PHE A 427 -1.96 -18.20 -11.51
C PHE A 427 -1.14 -18.33 -12.79
N THR A 428 0.19 -18.18 -12.71
CA THR A 428 1.10 -18.38 -13.85
C THR A 428 0.94 -19.80 -14.42
N LEU A 429 0.92 -20.82 -13.57
CA LEU A 429 0.72 -22.20 -13.98
C LEU A 429 -0.63 -22.39 -14.67
N GLY A 430 -1.70 -21.81 -14.13
CA GLY A 430 -3.03 -21.86 -14.73
C GLY A 430 -3.12 -21.20 -16.10
N MET A 431 -2.49 -20.01 -16.25
CA MET A 431 -2.59 -19.18 -17.45
C MET A 431 -1.68 -19.63 -18.57
N PHE A 432 -0.48 -20.12 -18.26
CA PHE A 432 0.56 -20.41 -19.25
C PHE A 432 0.88 -21.90 -19.43
N SER A 433 0.25 -22.80 -18.66
CA SER A 433 0.36 -24.24 -18.88
C SER A 433 -0.98 -24.86 -19.21
N THR A 434 -1.06 -25.54 -20.37
CA THR A 434 -2.22 -26.34 -20.76
C THR A 434 -2.25 -27.70 -20.09
N ARG A 435 -1.12 -28.18 -19.55
CA ARG A 435 -0.98 -29.52 -18.95
C ARG A 435 -1.28 -29.55 -17.44
N ALA A 436 -1.21 -28.40 -16.78
CA ALA A 436 -1.48 -28.32 -15.35
C ALA A 436 -2.93 -28.72 -15.05
N ASN A 437 -3.15 -29.46 -13.97
CA ASN A 437 -4.48 -29.85 -13.52
C ASN A 437 -4.58 -29.61 -12.00
N GLN A 438 -5.71 -29.99 -11.40
CA GLN A 438 -6.01 -29.66 -10.00
C GLN A 438 -5.16 -30.43 -8.98
N ARG A 439 -4.69 -31.63 -9.35
CA ARG A 439 -3.79 -32.44 -8.53
C ARG A 439 -2.40 -31.82 -8.58
#